data_AF-Q9C8B8-F1
#
_entry.id   AF-Q9C8B8-F1
#
_cell.length_a   1.000
_cell.length_b   1.000
_cell.length_c   1.000
_cell.angle_alpha   90.00
_cell.angle_beta   90.00
_cell.angle_gamma   90.00
#
_symmetry.space_group_name_H-M   'P 1'
#
loop_
_entity.id
_entity.type
_entity.pdbx_description
1 polymer ?
#
loop_
_entity_poly.entity_id
_entity_poly.type
_entity_poly.pdbx_seq_one_letter_code
_entity_poly.pdbx_strand_id
1 'polypeptide(L)'
;MTNINRLSMSTMFNALHEILNEEPLAIPPPPSRGGYSYFHIRTTEMDLQRMFNFMTGSEDLKDDISVLDTGMLMWMASFLTSDSDYFMVITRNKNGSKSLQKLMRMSDDMDVFFFVAIMRLFIHVMIDKYASYVAIQGMRIFKQDKRELMYDHILRYALFLARDQYGCIALNEIIKELDDPYYRDELMDIVSNNALLLSNDAYGNFVVQHVLKLHDSRCTGNIADKLCGYCVELSFKKYGSYIVERLLEVRDIPMATIVLDLLACKTEMLIRLARSENGNFVVCKLLELTNDILTADLFYSLVNKLRPYRFLLHRFPESKIVAILGSMRVPN
;
A
#
# COMPACT_ATOMS: atom_id res chain seq x y z
N MET A 1 -0.42 -29.88 8.96
CA MET A 1 0.22 -29.33 10.17
C MET A 1 0.84 -27.98 9.80
N THR A 2 0.60 -26.96 10.63
CA THR A 2 0.86 -25.51 10.45
C THR A 2 0.29 -24.86 9.18
N ASN A 3 -0.98 -24.45 9.26
CA ASN A 3 -1.58 -23.44 8.41
C ASN A 3 -1.03 -22.07 8.86
N ILE A 4 0.11 -21.65 8.30
CA ILE A 4 0.68 -20.32 8.59
C ILE A 4 -0.21 -19.31 7.87
N ASN A 5 -1.14 -18.72 8.62
CA ASN A 5 -1.82 -17.50 8.23
C ASN A 5 -0.77 -16.38 8.10
N ARG A 6 -0.09 -16.29 6.95
CA ARG A 6 0.82 -15.18 6.56
C ARG A 6 0.06 -13.89 6.21
N LEU A 7 -1.16 -13.72 6.75
CA LEU A 7 -2.10 -12.64 6.43
C LEU A 7 -2.61 -11.93 7.70
N SER A 8 -1.74 -11.81 8.70
CA SER A 8 -1.94 -10.91 9.84
C SER A 8 -1.31 -9.54 9.50
N MET A 9 -1.79 -8.44 10.09
CA MET A 9 -1.09 -7.14 10.04
C MET A 9 0.39 -7.26 10.47
N SER A 10 0.74 -8.28 11.27
CA SER A 10 2.13 -8.59 11.61
C SER A 10 3.00 -8.97 10.41
N THR A 11 2.44 -9.52 9.33
CA THR A 11 3.21 -9.90 8.13
C THR A 11 3.63 -8.69 7.29
N MET A 12 2.86 -7.59 7.29
CA MET A 12 3.32 -6.29 6.74
C MET A 12 4.46 -5.71 7.57
N PHE A 13 4.35 -5.77 8.90
CA PHE A 13 5.39 -5.30 9.82
C PHE A 13 6.69 -6.12 9.73
N ASN A 14 6.59 -7.43 9.48
CA ASN A 14 7.76 -8.30 9.32
C ASN A 14 8.44 -8.14 7.96
N ALA A 15 7.67 -7.88 6.89
CA ALA A 15 8.24 -7.56 5.58
C ALA A 15 9.01 -6.22 5.61
N LEU A 16 8.58 -5.26 6.43
CA LEU A 16 9.31 -4.02 6.70
C LEU A 16 10.67 -4.27 7.37
N HIS A 17 10.78 -5.27 8.26
CA HIS A 17 12.04 -5.57 8.94
C HIS A 17 13.13 -6.15 8.02
N GLU A 18 12.76 -6.80 6.91
CA GLU A 18 13.71 -7.33 5.92
C GLU A 18 14.22 -6.25 4.95
N ILE A 19 13.50 -5.13 4.78
CA ILE A 19 13.81 -4.08 3.80
C ILE A 19 14.61 -2.91 4.44
N LEU A 20 14.60 -2.78 5.77
CA LEU A 20 15.31 -1.72 6.52
C LEU A 20 16.85 -1.80 6.50
N ASN A 21 17.46 -2.61 5.63
CA ASN A 21 18.92 -2.74 5.48
C ASN A 21 19.48 -2.09 4.20
N GLU A 22 18.69 -1.32 3.44
CA GLU A 22 19.20 -0.52 2.33
C GLU A 22 19.32 0.96 2.72
N GLU A 23 20.47 1.56 2.42
CA GLU A 23 20.78 2.96 2.71
C GLU A 23 19.69 3.91 2.15
N PRO A 24 19.33 4.97 2.89
CA PRO A 24 18.35 5.93 2.40
C PRO A 24 18.90 6.66 1.16
N LEU A 25 18.13 6.62 0.07
CA LEU A 25 18.34 7.47 -1.11
C LEU A 25 18.51 8.93 -0.69
N ALA A 26 19.58 9.57 -1.17
CA ALA A 26 19.95 10.94 -0.84
C ALA A 26 18.82 11.92 -1.15
N ILE A 27 18.29 12.56 -0.11
CA ILE A 27 17.24 13.59 -0.19
C ILE A 27 17.93 14.93 -0.55
N PRO A 28 17.50 15.64 -1.61
CA PRO A 28 18.04 16.96 -1.92
C PRO A 28 17.66 17.98 -0.82
N PRO A 29 18.53 18.96 -0.52
CA PRO A 29 18.26 19.94 0.53
C PRO A 29 17.06 20.82 0.16
N PRO A 30 16.28 21.30 1.15
CA PRO A 30 15.12 22.14 0.89
C PRO A 30 15.53 23.48 0.25
N PRO A 31 14.69 24.07 -0.63
CA PRO A 31 14.97 25.35 -1.25
C PRO A 31 14.99 26.47 -0.20
N SER A 32 15.97 27.36 -0.34
CA SER A 32 16.26 28.47 0.56
C SER A 32 15.07 29.39 0.82
N ARG A 33 14.83 29.72 2.10
CA ARG A 33 13.74 30.53 2.65
C ARG A 33 13.48 31.82 1.86
N GLY A 34 12.36 31.87 1.14
CA GLY A 34 11.71 33.09 0.66
C GLY A 34 10.55 33.46 1.60
N GLY A 35 10.57 34.70 2.10
CA GLY A 35 9.78 35.13 3.25
C GLY A 35 8.27 35.26 3.00
N TYR A 36 7.51 34.82 3.99
CA TYR A 36 6.14 35.26 4.25
C TYR A 36 6.06 35.79 5.68
N SER A 37 5.82 37.09 5.80
CA SER A 37 5.67 37.81 7.08
C SER A 37 4.20 37.90 7.44
N TYR A 38 3.75 37.10 8.41
CA TYR A 38 2.53 37.35 9.18
C TYR A 38 2.84 37.17 10.67
N PHE A 39 2.61 38.23 11.46
CA PHE A 39 2.73 38.31 12.93
C PHE A 39 3.92 37.56 13.56
N HIS A 40 5.12 38.13 13.47
CA HIS A 40 6.26 37.70 14.29
C HIS A 40 6.09 38.15 15.75
N ILE A 41 5.45 37.30 16.56
CA ILE A 41 5.88 37.15 17.96
C ILE A 41 7.31 36.61 17.87
N ARG A 42 8.30 37.23 18.53
CA ARG A 42 9.67 36.69 18.60
C ARG A 42 9.63 35.36 19.34
N THR A 43 9.46 34.27 18.60
CA THR A 43 9.52 32.91 19.09
C THR A 43 10.92 32.64 19.62
N THR A 44 11.05 32.36 20.92
CA THR A 44 12.35 32.01 21.50
C THR A 44 12.61 30.51 21.35
N GLU A 45 13.88 30.11 21.35
CA GLU A 45 14.28 28.70 21.39
C GLU A 45 13.69 27.98 22.62
N MET A 46 13.53 28.70 23.73
CA MET A 46 12.88 28.20 24.94
C MET A 46 11.38 27.92 24.72
N ASP A 47 10.68 28.73 23.93
CA ASP A 47 9.27 28.50 23.60
C ASP A 47 9.11 27.26 22.71
N LEU A 48 10.00 27.09 21.72
CA LEU A 48 10.04 25.89 20.88
C LEU A 48 10.27 24.64 21.74
N GLN A 49 11.24 24.66 22.65
CA GLN A 49 11.53 23.50 23.49
C GLN A 49 10.38 23.16 24.44
N ARG A 50 9.73 24.16 25.04
CA ARG A 50 8.57 23.96 25.90
C ARG A 50 7.41 23.35 25.14
N MET A 51 7.11 23.88 23.95
CA MET A 51 6.06 23.36 23.09
C MET A 51 6.38 21.94 22.61
N PHE A 52 7.63 21.65 22.25
CA PHE A 52 8.06 20.32 21.86
C PHE A 52 7.85 19.31 22.99
N ASN A 53 8.30 19.63 24.20
CA ASN A 53 8.14 18.77 25.37
C ASN A 53 6.66 18.54 25.69
N PHE A 54 5.84 19.59 25.59
CA PHE A 54 4.39 19.48 25.77
C PHE A 54 3.78 18.53 24.74
N MET A 55 4.05 18.72 23.45
CA MET A 55 3.44 17.92 22.38
C MET A 55 3.92 16.46 22.34
N THR A 56 5.12 16.17 22.84
CA THR A 56 5.76 14.84 22.72
C THR A 56 5.86 14.06 24.04
N GLY A 57 5.61 14.72 25.17
CA GLY A 57 5.91 14.20 26.51
C GLY A 57 4.98 13.11 27.05
N SER A 58 3.74 13.00 26.55
CA SER A 58 2.80 11.96 26.99
C SER A 58 2.04 11.34 25.81
N GLU A 59 1.56 10.08 25.97
CA GLU A 59 0.69 9.47 24.95
C GLU A 59 -0.74 10.05 24.98
N ASP A 60 -1.18 10.59 26.12
CA ASP A 60 -2.55 11.05 26.34
C ASP A 60 -2.68 12.53 26.73
N LEU A 61 -2.31 13.41 25.80
CA LEU A 61 -2.60 14.85 25.87
C LEU A 61 -4.09 15.23 25.90
N LYS A 62 -5.02 14.25 25.88
CA LYS A 62 -6.44 14.55 25.69
C LYS A 62 -7.01 15.33 26.87
N ASP A 63 -6.62 14.95 28.09
CA ASP A 63 -7.09 15.62 29.30
C ASP A 63 -6.48 17.03 29.39
N ASP A 64 -5.18 17.15 29.08
CA ASP A 64 -4.48 18.45 29.11
C ASP A 64 -5.05 19.45 28.09
N ILE A 65 -5.33 19.03 26.85
CA ILE A 65 -5.89 19.90 25.80
C ILE A 65 -7.31 20.35 26.16
N SER A 66 -8.11 19.46 26.75
CA SER A 66 -9.54 19.74 27.04
C SER A 66 -9.78 20.85 28.05
N VAL A 67 -8.77 21.20 28.84
CA VAL A 67 -8.83 22.26 29.86
C VAL A 67 -8.35 23.62 29.32
N LEU A 68 -7.74 23.65 28.13
CA LEU A 68 -7.23 24.89 27.53
C LEU A 68 -8.36 25.71 26.91
N ASP A 69 -8.28 27.03 27.06
CA ASP A 69 -9.21 27.94 26.39
C ASP A 69 -8.96 28.04 24.88
N THR A 70 -9.99 28.47 24.14
CA THR A 70 -9.94 28.60 22.68
C THR A 70 -8.81 29.52 22.19
N GLY A 71 -8.46 30.56 22.94
CA GLY A 71 -7.40 31.50 22.57
C GLY A 71 -6.02 30.85 22.62
N MET A 72 -5.73 30.11 23.69
CA MET A 72 -4.51 29.33 23.84
C MET A 72 -4.41 28.25 22.77
N LEU A 73 -5.51 27.52 22.52
CA LEU A 73 -5.58 26.51 21.48
C LEU A 73 -5.26 27.11 20.09
N MET A 74 -5.84 28.25 19.74
CA MET A 74 -5.56 28.95 18.48
C MET A 74 -4.11 29.42 18.37
N TRP A 75 -3.55 29.96 19.46
CA TRP A 75 -2.14 30.33 19.51
C TRP A 75 -1.23 29.12 19.29
N MET A 76 -1.53 27.98 19.93
CA MET A 76 -0.78 26.74 19.75
C MET A 76 -0.81 26.27 18.30
N ALA A 77 -1.99 26.23 17.68
CA ALA A 77 -2.13 25.82 16.28
C ALA A 77 -1.32 26.70 15.33
N SER A 78 -1.41 28.02 15.49
CA SER A 78 -0.61 28.99 14.73
C SER A 78 0.89 28.81 14.95
N PHE A 79 1.31 28.68 16.22
CA PHE A 79 2.71 28.49 16.60
C PHE A 79 3.30 27.23 15.96
N LEU A 80 2.61 26.08 16.12
CA LEU A 80 3.05 24.78 15.63
C LEU A 80 3.15 24.70 14.11
N THR A 81 2.38 25.51 13.38
CA THR A 81 2.27 25.45 11.91
C THR A 81 3.01 26.56 11.17
N SER A 82 3.41 27.63 11.88
CA SER A 82 4.10 28.79 11.31
C SER A 82 5.42 28.44 10.60
N ASP A 83 6.25 27.57 11.19
CA ASP A 83 7.52 27.12 10.64
C ASP A 83 7.42 25.67 10.14
N SER A 84 7.78 25.44 8.87
CA SER A 84 7.70 24.12 8.24
C SER A 84 8.56 23.07 8.95
N ASP A 85 9.78 23.46 9.32
CA ASP A 85 10.78 22.54 9.86
C ASP A 85 10.33 22.09 11.25
N TYR A 86 9.86 23.04 12.06
CA TYR A 86 9.31 22.75 13.37
C TYR A 86 8.03 21.90 13.31
N PHE A 87 7.11 22.21 12.38
CA PHE A 87 5.92 21.38 12.16
C PHE A 87 6.31 19.93 11.80
N MET A 88 7.32 19.75 10.94
CA MET A 88 7.83 18.42 10.59
C MET A 88 8.48 17.71 11.78
N VAL A 89 9.22 18.43 12.64
CA VAL A 89 9.81 17.85 13.86
C VAL A 89 8.72 17.26 14.78
N ILE A 90 7.59 17.96 14.95
CA ILE A 90 6.48 17.48 15.79
C ILE A 90 5.72 16.34 15.11
N THR A 91 5.35 16.50 13.83
CA THR A 91 4.55 15.48 13.10
C THR A 91 5.30 14.16 12.89
N ARG A 92 6.63 14.19 12.74
CA ARG A 92 7.46 12.98 12.64
C ARG A 92 7.70 12.27 13.97
N ASN A 93 7.31 12.89 15.09
CA ASN A 93 7.36 12.23 16.39
C ASN A 93 6.10 11.38 16.60
N LYS A 94 6.24 10.15 17.12
CA LYS A 94 5.09 9.26 17.41
C LYS A 94 4.03 9.93 18.29
N ASN A 95 4.44 10.57 19.39
CA ASN A 95 3.54 11.23 20.32
C ASN A 95 3.10 12.59 19.77
N GLY A 96 4.01 13.35 19.15
CA GLY A 96 3.69 14.61 18.49
C GLY A 96 2.59 14.48 17.42
N SER A 97 2.66 13.45 16.57
CA SER A 97 1.62 13.09 15.61
C SER A 97 0.28 12.81 16.29
N LYS A 98 0.26 11.99 17.35
CA LYS A 98 -0.97 11.70 18.12
C LYS A 98 -1.56 12.97 18.74
N SER A 99 -0.72 13.82 19.31
CA SER A 99 -1.13 15.09 19.92
C SER A 99 -1.71 16.05 18.89
N LEU A 100 -1.08 16.18 17.72
CA LEU A 100 -1.60 16.97 16.61
C LEU A 100 -2.96 16.45 16.12
N GLN A 101 -3.12 15.12 15.98
CA GLN A 101 -4.40 14.53 15.56
C GLN A 101 -5.55 14.77 16.54
N LYS A 102 -5.24 15.00 17.83
CA LYS A 102 -6.22 15.37 18.87
C LYS A 102 -6.55 16.86 18.86
N LEU A 103 -5.55 17.69 18.58
CA LEU A 103 -5.69 19.14 18.48
C LEU A 103 -6.50 19.53 17.22
N MET A 104 -6.22 18.88 16.10
CA MET A 104 -7.10 18.82 14.93
C MET A 104 -8.46 18.25 15.37
N ARG A 105 -9.57 18.95 15.10
CA ARG A 105 -10.98 18.73 15.59
C ARG A 105 -11.48 19.72 16.65
N MET A 106 -10.63 20.54 17.26
CA MET A 106 -11.11 21.46 18.31
C MET A 106 -11.96 22.61 17.75
N SER A 107 -11.62 23.14 16.56
CA SER A 107 -12.46 24.11 15.86
C SER A 107 -12.13 24.18 14.37
N ASP A 108 -13.11 24.61 13.55
CA ASP A 108 -12.92 24.83 12.11
C ASP A 108 -11.83 25.85 11.78
N ASP A 109 -11.72 26.91 12.61
CA ASP A 109 -10.73 27.98 12.44
C ASP A 109 -9.31 27.47 12.71
N MET A 110 -9.16 26.60 13.70
CA MET A 110 -7.90 25.93 14.00
C MET A 110 -7.48 25.00 12.84
N ASP A 111 -8.43 24.26 12.30
CA ASP A 111 -8.17 23.30 11.23
C ASP A 111 -7.63 23.97 9.95
N VAL A 112 -7.88 25.27 9.75
CA VAL A 112 -7.25 26.06 8.66
C VAL A 112 -5.72 26.06 8.77
N PHE A 113 -5.17 26.25 9.97
CA PHE A 113 -3.72 26.27 10.18
C PHE A 113 -3.08 24.93 9.82
N PHE A 114 -3.67 23.84 10.29
CA PHE A 114 -3.18 22.49 10.01
C PHE A 114 -3.33 22.14 8.53
N PHE A 115 -4.46 22.46 7.92
CA PHE A 115 -4.65 22.27 6.48
C PHE A 115 -3.56 22.97 5.67
N VAL A 116 -3.31 24.25 5.91
CA VAL A 116 -2.27 25.01 5.18
C VAL A 116 -0.88 24.40 5.38
N ALA A 117 -0.53 24.00 6.61
CA ALA A 117 0.76 23.37 6.89
C ALA A 117 0.92 22.01 6.21
N ILE A 118 -0.11 21.16 6.28
CA ILE A 118 -0.13 19.84 5.62
C ILE A 118 -0.01 20.02 4.11
N MET A 119 -0.79 20.90 3.49
CA MET A 119 -0.76 21.10 2.04
C MET A 119 0.60 21.63 1.55
N ARG A 120 1.22 22.55 2.30
CA ARG A 120 2.57 23.05 1.99
C ARG A 120 3.63 21.94 1.99
N LEU A 121 3.44 20.90 2.81
CA LEU A 121 4.40 19.82 3.04
C LEU A 121 3.88 18.45 2.59
N PHE A 122 2.86 18.41 1.75
CA PHE A 122 1.98 17.26 1.56
C PHE A 122 2.72 15.95 1.34
N ILE A 123 3.66 15.94 0.38
CA ILE A 123 4.44 14.75 0.07
C ILE A 123 5.30 14.29 1.25
N HIS A 124 6.01 15.21 1.90
CA HIS A 124 6.87 14.90 3.04
C HIS A 124 6.08 14.35 4.24
N VAL A 125 4.84 14.80 4.41
CA VAL A 125 3.92 14.29 5.43
C VAL A 125 3.43 12.90 5.05
N MET A 126 2.99 12.70 3.81
CA MET A 126 2.40 11.44 3.35
C MET A 126 3.39 10.27 3.28
N ILE A 127 4.68 10.51 3.02
CA ILE A 127 5.73 9.48 2.99
C ILE A 127 6.45 9.29 4.33
N ASP A 128 5.88 9.80 5.42
CA ASP A 128 6.44 9.63 6.75
C ASP A 128 5.62 8.66 7.60
N LYS A 129 6.33 7.87 8.40
CA LYS A 129 5.76 6.83 9.29
C LYS A 129 4.72 7.36 10.26
N TYR A 130 4.88 8.58 10.78
CA TYR A 130 3.99 9.15 11.78
C TYR A 130 3.23 10.37 11.26
N ALA A 131 3.85 11.17 10.39
CA ALA A 131 3.22 12.39 9.89
C ALA A 131 2.02 12.06 8.97
N SER A 132 2.05 10.94 8.24
CA SER A 132 0.95 10.53 7.35
C SER A 132 -0.39 10.41 8.08
N TYR A 133 -0.40 9.95 9.33
CA TYR A 133 -1.61 9.89 10.15
C TYR A 133 -2.23 11.27 10.45
N VAL A 134 -1.42 12.33 10.47
CA VAL A 134 -1.91 13.71 10.63
C VAL A 134 -2.65 14.15 9.37
N ALA A 135 -2.12 13.86 8.17
CA ALA A 135 -2.81 14.15 6.92
C ALA A 135 -4.10 13.33 6.76
N ILE A 136 -4.06 12.02 7.05
CA ILE A 136 -5.24 11.14 7.02
C ILE A 136 -6.30 11.64 8.01
N GLN A 137 -5.90 12.07 9.21
CA GLN A 137 -6.82 12.67 10.16
C GLN A 137 -7.47 13.94 9.61
N GLY A 138 -6.70 14.80 8.92
CA GLY A 138 -7.25 15.96 8.21
C GLY A 138 -8.34 15.56 7.22
N MET A 139 -8.10 14.54 6.40
CA MET A 139 -9.09 14.01 5.44
C MET A 139 -10.35 13.45 6.12
N ARG A 140 -10.29 13.04 7.39
CA ARG A 140 -11.47 12.56 8.13
C ARG A 140 -12.35 13.68 8.69
N ILE A 141 -11.76 14.83 9.01
CA ILE A 141 -12.41 15.83 9.89
C ILE A 141 -12.62 17.17 9.23
N PHE A 142 -11.79 17.51 8.23
CA PHE A 142 -11.88 18.81 7.60
C PHE A 142 -13.19 18.92 6.80
N LYS A 143 -13.61 20.16 6.59
CA LYS A 143 -14.74 20.46 5.71
C LYS A 143 -14.49 19.95 4.29
N GLN A 144 -15.60 19.69 3.60
CA GLN A 144 -15.64 19.09 2.26
C GLN A 144 -14.66 19.75 1.28
N ASP A 145 -14.65 21.09 1.20
CA ASP A 145 -13.80 21.88 0.32
C ASP A 145 -12.30 21.60 0.52
N LYS A 146 -11.87 21.46 1.78
CA LYS A 146 -10.48 21.12 2.11
C LYS A 146 -10.17 19.65 1.81
N ARG A 147 -11.12 18.74 2.09
CA ARG A 147 -10.96 17.31 1.81
C ARG A 147 -10.77 17.05 0.33
N GLU A 148 -11.60 17.66 -0.52
CA GLU A 148 -11.52 17.59 -1.98
C GLU A 148 -10.13 18.02 -2.48
N LEU A 149 -9.60 19.13 -1.98
CA LEU A 149 -8.24 19.58 -2.34
C LEU A 149 -7.13 18.60 -1.91
N MET A 150 -7.30 17.94 -0.75
CA MET A 150 -6.38 16.90 -0.31
C MET A 150 -6.48 15.66 -1.19
N TYR A 151 -7.69 15.24 -1.57
CA TYR A 151 -7.90 14.12 -2.48
C TYR A 151 -7.35 14.39 -3.88
N ASP A 152 -7.52 15.60 -4.41
CA ASP A 152 -6.89 16.02 -5.68
C ASP A 152 -5.36 15.86 -5.64
N HIS A 153 -4.73 16.16 -4.49
CA HIS A 153 -3.30 15.92 -4.30
C HIS A 153 -2.98 14.43 -4.22
N ILE A 154 -3.79 13.62 -3.52
CA ILE A 154 -3.61 12.16 -3.52
C ILE A 154 -3.68 11.60 -4.94
N LEU A 155 -4.69 11.97 -5.73
CA LEU A 155 -4.82 11.50 -7.11
C LEU A 155 -3.60 11.89 -7.95
N ARG A 156 -3.13 13.14 -7.84
CA ARG A 156 -1.94 13.63 -8.56
C ARG A 156 -0.67 12.85 -8.22
N TYR A 157 -0.51 12.41 -6.98
CA TYR A 157 0.70 11.77 -6.48
C TYR A 157 0.53 10.27 -6.17
N ALA A 158 -0.59 9.66 -6.57
CA ALA A 158 -0.95 8.30 -6.18
C ALA A 158 0.13 7.27 -6.53
N LEU A 159 0.72 7.34 -7.73
CA LEU A 159 1.79 6.41 -8.13
C LEU A 159 3.09 6.63 -7.38
N PHE A 160 3.40 7.88 -7.03
CA PHE A 160 4.57 8.18 -6.20
C PHE A 160 4.38 7.62 -4.79
N LEU A 161 3.21 7.86 -4.19
CA LEU A 161 2.87 7.37 -2.86
C LEU A 161 2.81 5.84 -2.82
N ALA A 162 2.21 5.19 -3.82
CA ALA A 162 2.09 3.74 -3.90
C ALA A 162 3.45 3.02 -3.91
N ARG A 163 4.49 3.67 -4.43
CA ARG A 163 5.85 3.13 -4.55
C ARG A 163 6.78 3.58 -3.43
N ASP A 164 6.25 4.26 -2.42
CA ASP A 164 6.97 4.63 -1.20
C ASP A 164 6.62 3.68 -0.04
N GLN A 165 7.61 3.42 0.83
CA GLN A 165 7.48 2.48 1.95
C GLN A 165 6.38 2.85 2.96
N TYR A 166 6.17 4.15 3.20
CA TYR A 166 5.15 4.66 4.11
C TYR A 166 3.96 5.23 3.32
N GLY A 167 4.22 5.80 2.15
CA GLY A 167 3.20 6.26 1.23
C GLY A 167 2.22 5.15 0.84
N CYS A 168 2.68 3.92 0.62
CA CYS A 168 1.78 2.81 0.26
C CYS A 168 0.87 2.41 1.44
N ILE A 169 1.34 2.53 2.68
CA ILE A 169 0.56 2.29 3.89
C ILE A 169 -0.51 3.37 4.01
N ALA A 170 -0.11 4.64 3.86
CA ALA A 170 -1.02 5.77 3.92
C ALA A 170 -2.09 5.70 2.82
N LEU A 171 -1.69 5.34 1.59
CA LEU A 171 -2.61 5.19 0.46
C LEU A 171 -3.63 4.06 0.69
N ASN A 172 -3.21 2.93 1.26
CA ASN A 172 -4.13 1.84 1.59
C ASN A 172 -5.13 2.23 2.69
N GLU A 173 -4.70 2.98 3.71
CA GLU A 173 -5.64 3.50 4.72
C GLU A 173 -6.63 4.50 4.11
N ILE A 174 -6.18 5.36 3.19
CA ILE A 174 -7.06 6.28 2.47
C ILE A 174 -8.08 5.50 1.63
N ILE A 175 -7.64 4.57 0.78
CA ILE A 175 -8.53 3.75 -0.08
C ILE A 175 -9.63 3.05 0.74
N LYS A 176 -9.29 2.60 1.95
CA LYS A 176 -10.20 1.89 2.85
C LYS A 176 -11.25 2.80 3.48
N GLU A 177 -10.90 4.05 3.78
CA GLU A 177 -11.75 4.98 4.54
C GLU A 177 -12.45 6.02 3.67
N LEU A 178 -12.05 6.16 2.41
CA LEU A 178 -12.58 7.19 1.52
C LEU A 178 -14.08 6.95 1.27
N ASP A 179 -14.89 7.93 1.69
CA ASP A 179 -16.35 7.94 1.68
C ASP A 179 -16.93 8.41 0.35
N ASP A 180 -16.22 9.30 -0.35
CA ASP A 180 -16.61 9.82 -1.66
C ASP A 180 -16.38 8.80 -2.79
N PRO A 181 -17.44 8.30 -3.46
CA PRO A 181 -17.29 7.30 -4.52
C PRO A 181 -16.44 7.78 -5.70
N TYR A 182 -16.50 9.07 -6.05
CA TYR A 182 -15.78 9.61 -7.20
C TYR A 182 -14.26 9.51 -6.98
N TYR A 183 -13.78 10.03 -5.86
CA TYR A 183 -12.35 9.99 -5.53
C TYR A 183 -11.86 8.57 -5.28
N ARG A 184 -12.71 7.70 -4.72
CA ARG A 184 -12.36 6.30 -4.48
C ARG A 184 -12.16 5.57 -5.79
N ASP A 185 -13.10 5.74 -6.73
CA ASP A 185 -13.04 5.08 -8.03
C ASP A 185 -11.87 5.60 -8.88
N GLU A 186 -11.65 6.91 -8.92
CA GLU A 186 -10.47 7.52 -9.59
C GLU A 186 -9.15 6.95 -9.03
N LEU A 187 -9.03 6.85 -7.71
CA LEU A 187 -7.82 6.31 -7.09
C LEU A 187 -7.64 4.82 -7.40
N MET A 188 -8.71 4.04 -7.37
CA MET A 188 -8.69 2.62 -7.75
C MET A 188 -8.37 2.43 -9.24
N ASP A 189 -8.83 3.34 -10.10
CA ASP A 189 -8.49 3.35 -11.53
C ASP A 189 -7.02 3.66 -11.76
N ILE A 190 -6.43 4.62 -11.05
CA ILE A 190 -4.99 4.90 -11.13
C ILE A 190 -4.19 3.65 -10.78
N VAL A 191 -4.55 2.94 -9.71
CA VAL A 191 -3.86 1.71 -9.30
C VAL A 191 -4.04 0.60 -10.35
N SER A 192 -5.28 0.35 -10.79
CA SER A 192 -5.56 -0.75 -11.72
C SER A 192 -4.96 -0.51 -13.12
N ASN A 193 -4.98 0.73 -13.63
CA ASN A 193 -4.37 1.08 -14.92
C ASN A 193 -2.84 0.97 -14.90
N ASN A 194 -2.21 1.07 -13.72
CA ASN A 194 -0.78 0.96 -13.53
C ASN A 194 -0.36 -0.37 -12.87
N ALA A 195 -1.22 -1.38 -12.93
CA ALA A 195 -1.02 -2.63 -12.20
C ALA A 195 0.32 -3.31 -12.52
N LEU A 196 0.77 -3.32 -13.77
CA LEU A 196 2.05 -3.95 -14.14
C LEU A 196 3.24 -3.26 -13.46
N LEU A 197 3.27 -1.93 -13.46
CA LEU A 197 4.31 -1.14 -12.79
C LEU A 197 4.32 -1.45 -11.30
N LEU A 198 3.15 -1.36 -10.66
CA LEU A 198 3.03 -1.53 -9.21
C LEU A 198 3.26 -2.98 -8.77
N SER A 199 2.87 -3.98 -9.57
CA SER A 199 3.09 -5.40 -9.27
C SER A 199 4.57 -5.79 -9.24
N ASN A 200 5.41 -5.05 -9.98
CA ASN A 200 6.85 -5.23 -10.00
C ASN A 200 7.59 -4.41 -8.93
N ASP A 201 6.88 -3.50 -8.25
CA ASP A 201 7.47 -2.60 -7.27
C ASP A 201 7.46 -3.22 -5.85
N ALA A 202 8.50 -2.94 -5.05
CA ALA A 202 8.68 -3.50 -3.71
C ALA A 202 7.59 -3.05 -2.72
N TYR A 203 6.97 -1.89 -2.95
CA TYR A 203 5.89 -1.35 -2.11
C TYR A 203 4.56 -1.30 -2.87
N GLY A 204 4.60 -0.96 -4.17
CA GLY A 204 3.41 -0.85 -5.02
C GLY A 204 2.58 -2.14 -5.07
N ASN A 205 3.22 -3.30 -4.95
CA ASN A 205 2.52 -4.58 -4.95
C ASN A 205 1.50 -4.70 -3.80
N PHE A 206 1.76 -4.07 -2.65
CA PHE A 206 0.82 -4.09 -1.52
C PHE A 206 -0.45 -3.30 -1.83
N VAL A 207 -0.34 -2.23 -2.63
CA VAL A 207 -1.50 -1.42 -3.06
C VAL A 207 -2.34 -2.20 -4.06
N VAL A 208 -1.73 -2.89 -5.03
CA VAL A 208 -2.44 -3.78 -5.97
C VAL A 208 -3.16 -4.89 -5.21
N GLN A 209 -2.48 -5.54 -4.25
CA GLN A 209 -3.09 -6.56 -3.40
C GLN A 209 -4.25 -6.01 -2.56
N HIS A 210 -4.16 -4.76 -2.09
CA HIS A 210 -5.24 -4.11 -1.36
C HIS A 210 -6.46 -3.92 -2.25
N VAL A 211 -6.28 -3.38 -3.47
CA VAL A 211 -7.38 -3.22 -4.44
C VAL A 211 -8.04 -4.55 -4.78
N LEU A 212 -7.27 -5.63 -4.98
CA LEU A 212 -7.82 -6.97 -5.23
C LEU A 212 -8.66 -7.50 -4.05
N LYS A 213 -8.32 -7.14 -2.81
CA LYS A 213 -9.09 -7.53 -1.61
C LYS A 213 -10.42 -6.77 -1.47
N LEU A 214 -10.62 -5.68 -2.21
CA LEU A 214 -11.90 -4.97 -2.22
C LEU A 214 -12.94 -5.65 -3.10
N HIS A 215 -12.55 -6.65 -3.89
CA HIS A 215 -13.44 -7.42 -4.77
C HIS A 215 -14.22 -6.57 -5.79
N ASP A 216 -13.68 -5.43 -6.18
CA ASP A 216 -14.22 -4.62 -7.28
C ASP A 216 -13.94 -5.31 -8.62
N SER A 217 -15.00 -5.72 -9.31
CA SER A 217 -14.90 -6.52 -10.54
C SER A 217 -14.26 -5.76 -11.70
N ARG A 218 -14.55 -4.46 -11.81
CA ARG A 218 -13.99 -3.58 -12.84
C ARG A 218 -12.47 -3.45 -12.66
N CYS A 219 -12.02 -3.12 -11.45
CA CYS A 219 -10.60 -2.96 -11.15
C CYS A 219 -9.86 -4.29 -11.26
N THR A 220 -10.45 -5.38 -10.77
CA THR A 220 -9.86 -6.72 -10.86
C THR A 220 -9.71 -7.18 -12.32
N GLY A 221 -10.74 -6.94 -13.14
CA GLY A 221 -10.70 -7.21 -14.58
C GLY A 221 -9.63 -6.37 -15.28
N ASN A 222 -9.54 -5.07 -14.97
CA ASN A 222 -8.52 -4.19 -15.53
C ASN A 222 -7.10 -4.60 -15.10
N ILE A 223 -6.90 -4.99 -13.83
CA ILE A 223 -5.63 -5.54 -13.36
C ILE A 223 -5.27 -6.79 -14.18
N ALA A 224 -6.19 -7.73 -14.36
CA ALA A 224 -5.93 -8.93 -15.17
C ALA A 224 -5.56 -8.59 -16.62
N ASP A 225 -6.25 -7.63 -17.24
CA ASP A 225 -5.92 -7.11 -18.58
C ASP A 225 -4.50 -6.54 -18.63
N LYS A 226 -4.12 -5.67 -17.67
CA LYS A 226 -2.77 -5.06 -17.64
C LYS A 226 -1.64 -6.05 -17.36
N LEU A 227 -1.93 -7.19 -16.72
CA LEU A 227 -0.92 -8.22 -16.46
C LEU A 227 -0.87 -9.30 -17.55
N CYS A 228 -1.85 -9.34 -18.46
CA CYS A 228 -1.87 -10.28 -19.58
C CYS A 228 -0.62 -10.10 -20.46
N GLY A 229 0.07 -11.21 -20.74
CA GLY A 229 1.36 -11.25 -21.45
C GLY A 229 2.58 -11.16 -20.52
N TYR A 230 2.39 -10.83 -19.25
CA TYR A 230 3.47 -10.68 -18.25
C TYR A 230 3.36 -11.68 -17.10
N CYS A 231 2.33 -12.53 -17.06
CA CYS A 231 2.08 -13.41 -15.91
C CYS A 231 3.22 -14.38 -15.66
N VAL A 232 3.86 -14.88 -16.72
CA VAL A 232 5.02 -15.79 -16.61
C VAL A 232 6.18 -15.08 -15.91
N GLU A 233 6.53 -13.86 -16.35
CA GLU A 233 7.63 -13.09 -15.75
C GLU A 233 7.33 -12.74 -14.29
N LEU A 234 6.11 -12.24 -14.02
CA LEU A 234 5.66 -11.90 -12.68
C LEU A 234 5.68 -13.10 -11.74
N SER A 235 5.32 -14.28 -12.22
CA SER A 235 5.30 -15.51 -11.43
C SER A 235 6.69 -15.95 -10.97
N PHE A 236 7.78 -15.52 -11.63
CA PHE A 236 9.14 -15.75 -11.13
C PHE A 236 9.53 -14.80 -9.98
N LYS A 237 8.85 -13.67 -9.82
CA LYS A 237 9.20 -12.61 -8.86
C LYS A 237 8.42 -12.78 -7.55
N LYS A 238 9.08 -12.53 -6.41
CA LYS A 238 8.49 -12.64 -5.05
C LYS A 238 7.15 -11.90 -4.93
N TYR A 239 7.08 -10.67 -5.40
CA TYR A 239 5.87 -9.84 -5.27
C TYR A 239 4.85 -10.09 -6.38
N GLY A 240 5.33 -10.28 -7.61
CA GLY A 240 4.49 -10.55 -8.77
C GLY A 240 3.72 -11.87 -8.64
N SER A 241 4.34 -12.92 -8.09
CA SER A 241 3.69 -14.23 -7.93
C SER A 241 2.46 -14.15 -7.05
N TYR A 242 2.49 -13.38 -5.96
CA TYR A 242 1.31 -13.20 -5.09
C TYR A 242 0.13 -12.58 -5.82
N ILE A 243 0.39 -11.65 -6.74
CA ILE A 243 -0.66 -10.98 -7.51
C ILE A 243 -1.25 -11.95 -8.54
N VAL A 244 -0.41 -12.73 -9.21
CA VAL A 244 -0.86 -13.79 -10.12
C VAL A 244 -1.70 -14.84 -9.38
N GLU A 245 -1.27 -15.27 -8.19
CA GLU A 245 -2.05 -16.17 -7.34
C GLU A 245 -3.41 -15.60 -6.95
N ARG A 246 -3.47 -14.30 -6.60
CA ARG A 246 -4.73 -13.62 -6.25
C ARG A 246 -5.69 -13.53 -7.44
N LEU A 247 -5.18 -13.27 -8.65
CA LEU A 247 -6.02 -13.24 -9.85
C LEU A 247 -6.54 -14.62 -10.24
N LEU A 248 -5.75 -15.67 -10.03
CA LEU A 248 -6.21 -17.05 -10.22
C LEU A 248 -7.38 -17.39 -9.28
N GLU A 249 -7.40 -16.87 -8.06
CA GLU A 249 -8.49 -17.10 -7.09
C GLU A 249 -9.84 -16.48 -7.53
N VAL A 250 -9.84 -15.52 -8.46
CA VAL A 250 -11.05 -14.88 -8.98
C VAL A 250 -11.61 -15.72 -10.13
N ARG A 251 -12.48 -16.68 -9.79
CA ARG A 251 -13.08 -17.69 -10.70
C ARG A 251 -14.07 -17.12 -11.72
N ASP A 252 -13.58 -16.22 -12.56
CA ASP A 252 -14.30 -15.58 -13.67
C ASP A 252 -13.27 -15.20 -14.77
N ILE A 253 -13.54 -14.13 -15.54
CA ILE A 253 -12.66 -13.57 -16.58
C ILE A 253 -11.19 -13.44 -16.12
N PRO A 254 -10.85 -12.93 -14.91
CA PRO A 254 -9.47 -12.80 -14.48
C PRO A 254 -8.71 -14.14 -14.46
N MET A 255 -9.28 -15.19 -13.86
CA MET A 255 -8.66 -16.52 -13.85
C MET A 255 -8.45 -17.03 -15.27
N ALA A 256 -9.45 -16.91 -16.16
CA ALA A 256 -9.31 -17.36 -17.53
C ALA A 256 -8.15 -16.66 -18.26
N THR A 257 -8.04 -15.33 -18.13
CA THR A 257 -6.93 -14.55 -18.68
C THR A 257 -5.58 -15.05 -18.19
N ILE A 258 -5.42 -15.25 -16.88
CA ILE A 258 -4.14 -15.69 -16.31
C ILE A 258 -3.79 -17.13 -16.73
N VAL A 259 -4.77 -18.03 -16.73
CA VAL A 259 -4.58 -19.44 -17.13
C VAL A 259 -4.11 -19.51 -18.59
N LEU A 260 -4.77 -18.78 -19.48
CA LEU A 260 -4.43 -18.76 -20.91
C LEU A 260 -3.03 -18.20 -21.15
N ASP A 261 -2.65 -17.12 -20.45
CA ASP A 261 -1.32 -16.52 -20.56
C ASP A 261 -0.22 -17.50 -20.08
N LEU A 262 -0.42 -18.16 -18.94
CA LEU A 262 0.51 -19.18 -18.43
C LEU A 262 0.57 -20.41 -19.34
N LEU A 263 -0.55 -20.82 -19.94
CA LEU A 263 -0.60 -21.92 -20.90
C LEU A 263 0.03 -21.57 -22.25
N ALA A 264 0.09 -20.31 -22.64
CA ALA A 264 0.73 -19.88 -23.89
C ALA A 264 2.26 -20.06 -23.85
N CYS A 265 2.87 -20.10 -22.66
CA CYS A 265 4.33 -20.25 -22.55
C CYS A 265 4.83 -21.64 -22.97
N LYS A 266 6.09 -21.69 -23.42
CA LYS A 266 6.76 -22.94 -23.80
C LYS A 266 6.82 -23.91 -22.62
N THR A 267 6.73 -25.20 -22.90
CA THR A 267 6.78 -26.26 -21.87
C THR A 267 8.02 -26.14 -20.98
N GLU A 268 9.18 -25.84 -21.55
CA GLU A 268 10.43 -25.63 -20.79
C GLU A 268 10.31 -24.46 -19.80
N MET A 269 9.63 -23.39 -20.20
CA MET A 269 9.40 -22.23 -19.33
C MET A 269 8.44 -22.59 -18.18
N LEU A 270 7.36 -23.31 -18.47
CA LEU A 270 6.43 -23.76 -17.43
C LEU A 270 7.11 -24.68 -16.41
N ILE A 271 8.02 -25.55 -16.85
CA ILE A 271 8.82 -26.41 -15.95
C ILE A 271 9.78 -25.57 -15.11
N ARG A 272 10.44 -24.56 -15.70
CA ARG A 272 11.30 -23.64 -14.94
C ARG A 272 10.49 -22.90 -13.88
N LEU A 273 9.28 -22.47 -14.23
CA LEU A 273 8.38 -21.78 -13.32
C LEU A 273 7.97 -22.68 -12.15
N ALA A 274 7.54 -23.91 -12.45
CA ALA A 274 7.18 -24.94 -11.47
C ALA A 274 8.33 -25.32 -10.50
N ARG A 275 9.58 -25.02 -10.88
CA ARG A 275 10.80 -25.28 -10.10
C ARG A 275 11.39 -24.03 -9.45
N SER A 276 10.77 -22.87 -9.62
CA SER A 276 11.25 -21.63 -9.03
C SER A 276 10.69 -21.42 -7.62
N GLU A 277 11.39 -20.65 -6.80
CA GLU A 277 11.00 -20.32 -5.42
C GLU A 277 9.60 -19.70 -5.31
N ASN A 278 9.21 -18.89 -6.29
CA ASN A 278 7.93 -18.18 -6.30
C ASN A 278 6.91 -18.86 -7.22
N GLY A 279 7.34 -19.23 -8.44
CA GLY A 279 6.46 -19.76 -9.47
C GLY A 279 5.88 -21.14 -9.18
N ASN A 280 6.51 -21.92 -8.30
CA ASN A 280 5.95 -23.21 -7.90
C ASN A 280 4.58 -23.05 -7.20
N PHE A 281 4.38 -21.97 -6.43
CA PHE A 281 3.10 -21.66 -5.79
C PHE A 281 2.04 -21.31 -6.83
N VAL A 282 2.40 -20.47 -7.82
CA VAL A 282 1.52 -20.15 -8.95
C VAL A 282 1.11 -21.40 -9.70
N VAL A 283 2.05 -22.30 -10.03
CA VAL A 283 1.73 -23.54 -10.77
C VAL A 283 0.90 -24.50 -9.92
N CYS A 284 1.16 -24.61 -8.61
CA CYS A 284 0.29 -25.39 -7.71
C CYS A 284 -1.14 -24.83 -7.74
N LYS A 285 -1.28 -23.53 -7.55
CA LYS A 285 -2.57 -22.85 -7.50
C LYS A 285 -3.33 -22.99 -8.82
N LEU A 286 -2.61 -22.84 -9.93
CA LEU A 286 -3.12 -23.02 -11.27
C LEU A 286 -3.68 -24.44 -11.47
N LEU A 287 -2.94 -25.48 -11.07
CA LEU A 287 -3.40 -26.87 -11.15
C LEU A 287 -4.59 -27.14 -10.21
N GLU A 288 -4.56 -26.61 -8.98
CA GLU A 288 -5.64 -26.78 -8.00
C GLU A 288 -6.95 -26.16 -8.50
N LEU A 289 -6.90 -24.96 -9.08
CA LEU A 289 -8.09 -24.20 -9.48
C LEU A 289 -8.63 -24.61 -10.85
N THR A 290 -7.77 -25.06 -11.76
CA THR A 290 -8.22 -25.58 -13.06
C THR A 290 -8.78 -26.99 -12.98
N ASN A 291 -8.52 -27.73 -11.89
CA ASN A 291 -9.08 -29.06 -11.63
C ASN A 291 -10.57 -29.00 -11.25
N ASP A 292 -11.38 -28.49 -12.17
CA ASP A 292 -12.82 -28.31 -12.10
C ASP A 292 -13.45 -28.76 -13.42
N ILE A 293 -14.72 -29.18 -13.38
CA ILE A 293 -15.46 -29.65 -14.56
C ILE A 293 -15.49 -28.60 -15.68
N LEU A 294 -15.59 -27.31 -15.32
CA LEU A 294 -15.71 -26.21 -16.30
C LEU A 294 -14.38 -25.85 -16.96
N THR A 295 -13.24 -26.21 -16.36
CA THR A 295 -11.89 -25.88 -16.85
C THR A 295 -11.05 -27.12 -17.10
N ALA A 296 -11.69 -28.27 -17.30
CA ALA A 296 -11.04 -29.57 -17.41
C ALA A 296 -10.04 -29.61 -18.58
N ASP A 297 -10.37 -28.99 -19.71
CA ASP A 297 -9.52 -28.86 -20.89
C ASP A 297 -8.21 -28.09 -20.60
N LEU A 298 -8.31 -26.99 -19.86
CA LEU A 298 -7.16 -26.19 -19.41
C LEU A 298 -6.28 -27.01 -18.45
N PHE A 299 -6.91 -27.72 -17.52
CA PHE A 299 -6.21 -28.59 -16.57
C PHE A 299 -5.45 -29.72 -17.27
N TYR A 300 -6.10 -30.45 -18.19
CA TYR A 300 -5.44 -31.50 -18.96
C TYR A 300 -4.29 -30.96 -19.81
N SER A 301 -4.44 -29.75 -20.37
CA SER A 301 -3.35 -29.07 -21.10
C SER A 301 -2.14 -28.82 -20.20
N LEU A 302 -2.34 -28.38 -18.95
CA LEU A 302 -1.26 -28.20 -17.97
C LEU A 302 -0.62 -29.53 -17.58
N VAL A 303 -1.43 -30.55 -17.30
CA VAL A 303 -0.95 -31.88 -16.94
C VAL A 303 -0.11 -32.48 -18.06
N ASN A 304 -0.54 -32.34 -19.32
CA ASN A 304 0.19 -32.85 -20.48
C ASN A 304 1.56 -32.18 -20.66
N LYS A 305 1.67 -30.88 -20.35
CA LYS A 305 2.97 -30.18 -20.36
C LYS A 305 3.89 -30.61 -19.21
N LEU A 306 3.34 -30.81 -18.01
CA LEU A 306 4.15 -31.04 -16.80
C LEU A 306 4.49 -32.51 -16.52
N ARG A 307 3.56 -33.43 -16.82
CA ARG A 307 3.68 -34.86 -16.47
C ARG A 307 4.94 -35.53 -17.03
N PRO A 308 5.37 -35.30 -18.30
CA PRO A 308 6.59 -35.91 -18.82
C PRO A 308 7.85 -35.53 -18.02
N TYR A 309 7.80 -34.42 -17.29
CA TYR A 309 8.92 -33.86 -16.54
C TYR A 309 8.75 -34.01 -15.02
N ARG A 310 7.83 -34.87 -14.57
CA ARG A 310 7.58 -35.13 -13.13
C ARG A 310 8.86 -35.40 -12.34
N PHE A 311 9.83 -36.08 -12.93
CA PHE A 311 11.13 -36.38 -12.29
C PHE A 311 11.95 -35.13 -11.93
N LEU A 312 11.78 -34.02 -12.67
CA LEU A 312 12.44 -32.74 -12.38
C LEU A 312 11.76 -31.94 -11.26
N LEU A 313 10.50 -32.24 -10.94
CA LEU A 313 9.67 -31.49 -10.00
C LEU A 313 9.77 -32.02 -8.56
N HIS A 314 10.37 -33.19 -8.36
CA HIS A 314 10.49 -33.85 -7.04
C HIS A 314 11.38 -33.12 -6.03
N ARG A 315 12.16 -32.12 -6.47
CA ARG A 315 13.23 -31.52 -5.65
C ARG A 315 12.77 -30.46 -4.65
N PHE A 316 11.50 -30.07 -4.65
CA PHE A 316 10.93 -29.05 -3.76
C PHE A 316 9.89 -29.67 -2.83
N PRO A 317 10.20 -29.89 -1.53
CA PRO A 317 9.30 -30.55 -0.58
C PRO A 317 7.94 -29.86 -0.42
N GLU A 318 7.90 -28.54 -0.62
CA GLU A 318 6.71 -27.71 -0.49
C GLU A 318 5.82 -27.77 -1.75
N SER A 319 6.37 -28.21 -2.88
CA SER A 319 5.65 -28.26 -4.15
C SER A 319 4.67 -29.43 -4.16
N LYS A 320 3.38 -29.12 -4.02
CA LYS A 320 2.29 -30.09 -4.17
C LYS A 320 2.09 -30.57 -5.60
N ILE A 321 2.82 -30.00 -6.57
CA ILE A 321 2.66 -30.29 -8.01
C ILE A 321 2.77 -31.78 -8.28
N VAL A 322 3.77 -32.46 -7.73
CA VAL A 322 3.98 -33.90 -7.97
C VAL A 322 2.81 -34.73 -7.41
N ALA A 323 2.24 -34.34 -6.28
CA ALA A 323 1.08 -35.01 -5.70
C ALA A 323 -0.15 -34.84 -6.60
N ILE A 324 -0.42 -33.62 -7.10
CA ILE A 324 -1.54 -33.34 -8.01
C ILE A 324 -1.38 -34.11 -9.33
N LEU A 325 -0.17 -34.15 -9.89
CA LEU A 325 0.10 -34.92 -11.12
C LEU A 325 -0.04 -36.44 -10.91
N GLY A 326 0.20 -36.92 -9.68
CA GLY A 326 0.19 -38.32 -9.29
C GLY A 326 -1.19 -38.88 -8.91
N SER A 327 -2.09 -38.06 -8.37
CA SER A 327 -3.46 -38.46 -8.02
C SER A 327 -4.35 -38.72 -9.24
N MET A 328 -3.86 -38.38 -10.43
CA MET A 328 -4.60 -38.42 -11.68
C MET A 328 -4.44 -39.76 -12.39
N ARG A 329 -5.47 -40.61 -12.34
CA ARG A 329 -5.62 -41.71 -13.31
C ARG A 329 -5.91 -41.08 -14.66
N VAL A 330 -4.99 -41.23 -15.60
CA VAL A 330 -5.28 -40.86 -17.00
C VAL A 330 -6.45 -41.75 -17.43
N PRO A 331 -7.53 -41.20 -18.00
CA PRO A 331 -8.39 -42.02 -18.84
C PRO A 331 -7.50 -42.53 -19.97
N ASN A 332 -7.31 -43.85 -20.04
CA ASN A 332 -6.58 -44.49 -21.13
C ASN A 332 -7.22 -44.18 -22.48
#